data_AF-A0A9E5BIE8-F1
#
_entry.id   AF-A0A9E5BIE8-F1
#
_cell.length_a   1.000
_cell.length_b   1.000
_cell.length_c   1.000
_cell.angle_alpha   90.00
_cell.angle_beta   90.00
_cell.angle_gamma   90.00
#
_symmetry.space_group_name_H-M   'P 1'
#
loop_
_entity.id
_entity.type
_entity.pdbx_description
1 polymer ?
#
loop_
_entity_poly.entity_id
_entity_poly.type
_entity_poly.pdbx_seq_one_letter_code
_entity_poly.pdbx_strand_id
1 'polypeptide(L)'
;MAEKYQKRNRKEAAPNYGDRVPPHNLDAERGLIASILIDGGETMQRCQSEKVGKEYFFDPKHQDIFAAAEKLSKENSGIDEITVTDRLRREGLLESAGGAT
;
A
#
# COMPACT_ATOMS: atom_id res chain seq x y z
N MET A 1 15.67 -21.56 -16.13
CA MET A 1 15.81 -20.91 -14.82
C MET A 1 14.59 -20.02 -14.60
N ALA A 2 13.43 -20.64 -14.37
CA ALA A 2 12.15 -19.96 -14.20
C ALA A 2 11.38 -20.75 -13.15
N GLU A 3 11.61 -20.42 -11.89
CA GLU A 3 11.02 -21.16 -10.78
C GLU A 3 10.21 -20.22 -9.89
N LYS A 4 8.93 -20.58 -9.82
CA LYS A 4 8.06 -20.44 -8.65
C LYS A 4 7.54 -19.03 -8.39
N TYR A 5 6.59 -18.63 -9.23
CA TYR A 5 5.48 -17.77 -8.82
C TYR A 5 4.69 -18.51 -7.73
N GLN A 6 5.08 -18.26 -6.48
CA GLN A 6 4.39 -18.76 -5.31
C GLN A 6 3.06 -18.00 -5.21
N LYS A 7 1.99 -18.60 -5.75
CA LYS A 7 0.61 -18.15 -5.59
C LYS A 7 0.39 -17.87 -4.10
N ARG A 8 0.35 -16.59 -3.72
CA ARG A 8 0.02 -16.21 -2.34
C ARG A 8 -1.34 -16.82 -2.03
N ASN A 9 -1.33 -17.68 -1.04
CA ASN A 9 -2.47 -18.44 -0.61
C ASN A 9 -3.48 -17.42 -0.06
N ARG A 10 -4.49 -17.10 -0.87
CA ARG A 10 -5.59 -16.13 -0.61
C ARG A 10 -6.53 -16.60 0.51
N LYS A 11 -5.96 -17.06 1.62
CA LYS A 11 -6.66 -17.65 2.76
C LYS A 11 -6.25 -16.98 4.08
N GLU A 12 -5.76 -15.76 4.03
CA GLU A 12 -5.85 -14.86 5.17
C GLU A 12 -7.21 -14.19 5.02
N ALA A 13 -8.22 -14.84 5.59
CA ALA A 13 -9.59 -14.35 5.59
C ALA A 13 -9.58 -12.91 6.12
N ALA A 14 -10.10 -11.98 5.33
CA ALA A 14 -10.52 -10.68 5.85
C ALA A 14 -11.32 -10.93 7.14
N PRO A 15 -11.16 -10.09 8.19
CA PRO A 15 -11.80 -10.36 9.46
C PRO A 15 -13.31 -10.56 9.23
N ASN A 16 -13.87 -11.64 9.77
CA ASN A 16 -15.31 -11.90 9.65
C ASN A 16 -16.05 -10.93 10.58
N TYR A 17 -16.42 -9.76 10.06
CA TYR A 17 -17.20 -8.74 10.77
C TYR A 17 -18.71 -9.07 10.82
N GLY A 18 -19.12 -10.34 10.76
CA GLY A 18 -20.53 -10.67 10.60
C GLY A 18 -21.16 -9.96 9.37
N ASP A 19 -22.48 -9.78 9.37
CA ASP A 19 -23.26 -9.15 8.29
C ASP A 19 -22.93 -7.65 8.04
N ARG A 20 -21.90 -7.09 8.68
CA ARG A 20 -21.57 -5.66 8.62
C ARG A 20 -20.12 -5.43 8.20
N VAL A 21 -19.93 -4.92 6.99
CA VAL A 21 -18.63 -4.39 6.56
C VAL A 21 -18.23 -3.25 7.51
N PRO A 22 -16.97 -3.20 7.99
CA PRO A 22 -16.50 -2.11 8.84
C PRO A 22 -16.64 -0.77 8.11
N PRO A 23 -16.87 0.34 8.84
CA PRO A 23 -16.93 1.65 8.23
C PRO A 23 -15.60 1.95 7.54
N HIS A 24 -15.65 2.23 6.24
CA HIS A 24 -14.48 2.51 5.41
C HIS A 24 -14.80 3.65 4.45
N ASN A 25 -13.77 4.35 3.98
CA ASN A 25 -13.90 5.40 2.98
C ASN A 25 -12.75 5.31 1.97
N LEU A 26 -13.04 4.71 0.81
CA LEU A 26 -12.07 4.53 -0.26
C LEU A 26 -11.57 5.86 -0.84
N ASP A 27 -12.36 6.93 -0.78
CA ASP A 27 -11.95 8.25 -1.24
C ASP A 27 -10.92 8.87 -0.30
N ALA A 28 -11.13 8.73 1.01
CA ALA A 28 -10.16 9.17 2.01
C ALA A 28 -8.84 8.40 1.91
N GLU A 29 -8.89 7.09 1.67
CA GLU A 29 -7.70 6.26 1.44
C GLU A 29 -6.91 6.73 0.21
N ARG A 30 -7.60 7.00 -0.91
CA ARG A 30 -6.99 7.55 -2.12
C ARG A 30 -6.41 8.93 -1.88
N GLY A 31 -7.12 9.79 -1.17
CA GLY A 31 -6.67 11.14 -0.83
C GLY A 31 -5.40 11.12 0.01
N LEU A 32 -5.30 10.20 0.98
CA LEU A 32 -4.10 10.02 1.78
C LEU A 32 -2.92 9.55 0.94
N ILE A 33 -3.11 8.53 0.08
CA ILE A 33 -2.07 8.05 -0.84
C ILE A 33 -1.63 9.18 -1.79
N ALA A 34 -2.57 9.93 -2.37
CA ALA A 34 -2.25 11.06 -3.23
C ALA A 34 -1.44 12.13 -2.48
N SER A 35 -1.78 12.44 -1.23
CA SER A 35 -1.00 13.35 -0.40
C SER A 35 0.42 12.83 -0.18
N ILE A 36 0.59 11.54 0.08
CA ILE A 36 1.91 10.91 0.22
C ILE A 36 2.71 10.99 -1.08
N LEU A 37 2.09 10.83 -2.25
CA LEU A 37 2.79 10.91 -3.53
C LEU A 37 3.16 12.35 -3.93
N ILE A 38 2.39 13.35 -3.49
CA ILE A 38 2.63 14.77 -3.80
C ILE A 38 3.67 15.37 -2.85
N ASP A 39 3.49 15.15 -1.55
CA ASP A 39 4.30 15.75 -0.48
C ASP A 39 5.45 14.82 -0.03
N GLY A 40 5.42 13.57 -0.49
CA GLY A 40 6.49 12.60 -0.34
C GLY A 40 6.75 12.22 1.12
N GLY A 41 7.99 12.46 1.54
CA GLY A 41 8.51 12.06 2.85
C GLY A 41 7.83 12.76 4.02
N GLU A 42 7.41 14.02 3.89
CA GLU A 42 6.85 14.77 5.02
C GLU A 42 5.50 14.19 5.47
N THR A 43 4.55 14.01 4.55
CA THR A 43 3.28 13.34 4.85
C THR A 43 3.49 11.92 5.38
N MET A 44 4.45 11.17 4.84
CA MET A 44 4.77 9.84 5.33
C MET A 44 5.34 9.84 6.76
N GLN A 45 6.16 10.84 7.12
CA GLN A 45 6.64 11.02 8.49
C GLN A 45 5.51 11.37 9.47
N ARG A 46 4.55 12.20 9.06
CA ARG A 46 3.35 12.49 9.86
C ARG A 46 2.54 11.21 10.11
N CYS A 47 2.34 10.40 9.08
CA CYS A 47 1.67 9.10 9.20
C CYS A 47 2.40 8.18 10.21
N GLN A 48 3.74 8.13 10.16
CA GLN A 48 4.54 7.34 11.11
C GLN A 48 4.43 7.86 12.55
N SER A 49 4.43 9.18 12.75
CA SER A 49 4.25 9.82 14.06
C SER A 49 2.90 9.44 14.69
N GLU A 50 1.84 9.43 13.87
CA GLU A 50 0.49 9.05 14.28
C GLU A 50 0.28 7.52 14.31
N LYS A 51 1.33 6.73 14.05
CA LYS A 51 1.29 5.25 13.99
C LYS A 51 0.29 4.69 12.97
N VAL A 52 0.06 5.42 11.88
CA VAL A 52 -0.75 4.95 10.75
C VAL A 52 0.01 3.84 10.03
N GLY A 53 -0.57 2.65 10.00
CA GLY A 53 -0.03 1.47 9.32
C GLY A 53 -0.85 1.06 8.11
N LYS A 54 -0.31 0.16 7.30
CA LYS A 54 -1.03 -0.41 6.14
C LYS A 54 -2.36 -1.07 6.53
N GLU A 55 -2.47 -1.61 7.75
CA GLU A 55 -3.68 -2.28 8.26
C GLU A 55 -4.90 -1.35 8.43
N TYR A 56 -4.71 -0.03 8.37
CA TYR A 56 -5.78 0.96 8.45
C TYR A 56 -6.54 1.14 7.12
N PHE A 57 -5.97 0.64 6.01
CA PHE A 57 -6.62 0.70 4.70
C PHE A 57 -7.54 -0.50 4.51
N PHE A 58 -8.76 -0.26 4.06
CA PHE A 58 -9.71 -1.34 3.77
C PHE A 58 -9.37 -2.04 2.46
N ASP A 59 -8.97 -1.30 1.42
CA ASP A 59 -8.64 -1.89 0.12
C ASP A 59 -7.21 -2.48 0.14
N PRO A 60 -7.04 -3.79 -0.15
CA PRO A 60 -5.73 -4.43 -0.13
C PRO A 60 -4.72 -3.81 -1.12
N LYS A 61 -5.20 -3.18 -2.20
CA LYS A 61 -4.32 -2.46 -3.15
C LYS A 61 -3.70 -1.25 -2.48
N HIS A 62 -4.50 -0.50 -1.70
CA HIS A 62 -4.03 0.64 -0.95
C HIS A 62 -3.06 0.21 0.17
N GLN A 63 -3.30 -0.95 0.79
CA GLN A 63 -2.35 -1.53 1.76
C GLN A 63 -0.97 -1.79 1.13
N ASP A 64 -0.94 -2.37 -0.07
CA ASP A 64 0.30 -2.66 -0.79
C ASP A 64 1.04 -1.36 -1.18
N ILE A 65 0.32 -0.35 -1.68
CA ILE A 65 0.88 0.95 -2.05
C ILE A 65 1.48 1.66 -0.83
N PHE A 66 0.75 1.71 0.29
CA PHE A 66 1.23 2.34 1.51
C PHE A 66 2.46 1.59 2.08
N ALA A 67 2.45 0.26 2.04
CA ALA A 67 3.59 -0.54 2.47
C ALA A 67 4.86 -0.29 1.63
N ALA A 68 4.71 -0.07 0.31
CA ALA A 68 5.81 0.32 -0.56
C ALA A 68 6.35 1.71 -0.22
N ALA A 69 5.47 2.70 0.01
CA ALA A 69 5.83 4.05 0.42
C ALA A 69 6.55 4.06 1.79
N GLU A 70 6.08 3.27 2.75
CA GLU A 70 6.71 3.14 4.07
C GLU A 70 8.15 2.59 3.97
N LYS A 71 8.40 1.60 3.09
CA LYS A 71 9.75 1.07 2.84
C LYS A 71 10.66 2.12 2.24
N LEU A 72 10.20 2.82 1.21
CA LEU A 72 10.95 3.91 0.57
C LEU A 72 11.32 5.00 1.58
N SER A 73 10.39 5.36 2.47
CA SER A 73 10.64 6.29 3.57
C SER A 73 11.73 5.80 4.52
N LYS A 74 11.70 4.52 4.91
CA LYS A 74 12.74 3.90 5.78
C LYS A 74 14.11 3.86 5.10
N GLU A 75 14.14 3.70 3.79
CA GLU A 75 15.36 3.74 2.97
C GLU A 75 15.82 5.16 2.63
N ASN A 76 15.12 6.18 3.14
CA ASN A 76 15.39 7.60 2.88
C ASN A 76 15.44 7.91 1.36
N SER A 77 14.62 7.18 0.60
CA SER A 77 14.44 7.35 -0.84
C SER A 77 13.26 8.27 -1.13
N GLY A 78 13.26 8.90 -2.30
CA GLY A 78 12.10 9.65 -2.78
C GLY A 78 10.83 8.78 -2.82
N ILE A 79 9.69 9.41 -2.50
CA ILE A 79 8.38 8.79 -2.55
C ILE A 79 7.56 9.56 -3.58
N ASP A 80 7.32 8.93 -4.71
CA ASP A 80 6.57 9.44 -5.85
C ASP A 80 5.99 8.25 -6.65
N GLU A 81 5.17 8.54 -7.66
CA GLU A 81 4.52 7.50 -8.46
C GLU A 81 5.53 6.53 -9.10
N ILE A 82 6.65 7.04 -9.61
CA ILE A 82 7.65 6.24 -10.34
C ILE A 82 8.39 5.34 -9.35
N THR A 83 8.85 5.88 -8.23
CA THR A 83 9.59 5.13 -7.21
C THR A 83 8.72 4.09 -6.52
N VAL A 84 7.45 4.40 -6.23
CA VAL A 84 6.49 3.44 -5.68
C VAL A 84 6.17 2.35 -6.69
N THR A 85 5.95 2.69 -7.96
CA THR A 85 5.70 1.70 -9.02
C THR A 85 6.89 0.76 -9.21
N ASP A 86 8.12 1.30 -9.23
CA ASP A 86 9.34 0.50 -9.34
C ASP A 86 9.51 -0.42 -8.12
N ARG A 87 9.23 0.08 -6.92
CA ARG A 87 9.24 -0.74 -5.69
C ARG A 87 8.23 -1.88 -5.80
N LEU A 88 6.97 -1.58 -6.12
CA LEU A 88 5.92 -2.59 -6.29
C LEU A 88 6.27 -3.61 -7.37
N ARG A 89 6.91 -3.17 -8.46
CA ARG A 89 7.38 -4.05 -9.53
C ARG A 89 8.47 -5.00 -9.05
N ARG A 90 9.48 -4.50 -8.32
CA ARG A 90 10.56 -5.32 -7.74
C ARG A 90 10.04 -6.34 -6.74
N GLU A 91 8.96 -6.02 -6.04
CA GLU A 91 8.32 -6.92 -5.07
C GLU A 91 7.27 -7.87 -5.69
N GLY A 92 7.05 -7.78 -7.01
CA GLY A 92 6.03 -8.58 -7.70
C GLY A 92 4.59 -8.26 -7.23
N LEU A 93 4.39 -7.05 -6.71
CA LEU A 93 3.12 -6.55 -6.17
C LEU A 93 2.36 -5.66 -7.15
N LEU A 94 3.01 -5.15 -8.20
CA LEU A 94 2.42 -4.17 -9.12
C LEU A 94 1.05 -4.60 -9.68
N GLU A 95 0.95 -5.85 -10.14
CA GLU A 95 -0.31 -6.40 -10.67
C GLU A 95 -1.41 -6.46 -9.59
N SER A 96 -1.04 -6.75 -8.35
CA SER A 96 -2.00 -6.80 -7.23
C SER A 96 -2.44 -5.40 -6.81
N ALA A 97 -1.57 -4.39 -6.93
CA ALA A 97 -1.86 -2.99 -6.61
C ALA A 97 -2.70 -2.27 -7.68
N GLY A 98 -3.01 -2.91 -8.81
CA GLY A 98 -3.83 -2.34 -9.88
C GLY A 98 -3.12 -2.15 -11.21
N GLY A 99 -1.84 -2.50 -11.31
CA GLY A 99 -1.01 -2.36 -12.51
C GLY A 99 -0.47 -0.94 -12.71
N ALA A 100 0.49 -0.81 -13.62
CA ALA A 100 0.88 0.48 -14.19
C ALA A 100 0.12 0.58 -15.52
N THR A 101 -0.98 1.34 -15.53
CA THR A 101 -1.72 1.58 -16.77
C THR A 101 -1.02 2.64 -17.60
#